data_AF-A0AAW5C307-F1
#
_entry.id   AF-A0AAW5C307-F1
#
_cell.length_a   1.000
_cell.length_b   1.000
_cell.length_c   1.000
_cell.angle_alpha   90.00
_cell.angle_beta   90.00
_cell.angle_gamma   90.00
#
_symmetry.space_group_name_H-M   'P 1'
#
loop_
_entity.id
_entity.type
_entity.pdbx_description
1 polymer ?
#
loop_
_entity_poly.entity_id
_entity_poly.type
_entity_poly.pdbx_seq_one_letter_code
_entity_poly.pdbx_strand_id
1 'polypeptide(L)'
;MGFWHNPVKEAGGWEAMAAQGMTDEEISIMEKEGYDMSPVRAKKTELAAQDQAEEEAFAKQRKATAVPTDLNRLTPYRLTPRCTESDFFRDVAGKAPLFGKGRWQEKFANAPMIYGAVVQANTALWHPGTEAFLPAVFVLALDSAHIYDMEWLTATAEKISEMKVSPVVPADCQEFIHILRDDQSDFCFPLGTSLAGGADAWCVTYKFDKQTILPGSRLPEDGIVPFLLEAKPKKQIPIQLASIPGKYYQA
;
A
#
# COMPACT_ATOMS: atom_id res chain seq x y z
N MET A 1 -15.04 24.26 49.87
CA MET A 1 -15.72 23.95 48.60
C MET A 1 -14.69 23.32 47.69
N GLY A 2 -14.66 21.98 47.60
CA GLY A 2 -13.72 21.28 46.72
C GLY A 2 -14.20 21.39 45.28
N PHE A 3 -13.34 21.87 44.39
CA PHE A 3 -13.53 21.77 42.95
C PHE A 3 -13.57 20.28 42.59
N TRP A 4 -14.76 19.74 42.35
CA TRP A 4 -14.90 18.40 41.80
C TRP A 4 -14.58 18.47 40.31
N HIS A 5 -13.38 18.05 39.95
CA HIS A 5 -13.03 17.76 38.56
C HIS A 5 -13.95 16.65 38.05
N ASN A 6 -14.68 16.92 36.96
CA ASN A 6 -15.52 15.94 36.30
C ASN A 6 -14.85 15.60 34.96
N PRO A 7 -14.04 14.54 34.89
CA PRO A 7 -13.25 14.19 33.71
C PRO A 7 -14.14 13.97 32.47
N VAL A 8 -15.39 13.54 32.67
CA VAL A 8 -16.38 13.33 31.60
C VAL A 8 -16.79 14.65 30.95
N LYS A 9 -17.01 15.69 31.74
CA LYS A 9 -17.35 17.03 31.22
C LYS A 9 -16.16 17.69 30.54
N GLU A 10 -14.96 17.48 31.09
CA GLU A 10 -13.72 18.01 30.52
C GLU A 10 -13.37 17.33 29.18
N ALA A 11 -13.70 16.04 29.01
CA ALA A 11 -13.53 15.31 27.75
C ALA A 11 -14.62 15.57 26.70
N GLY A 12 -15.59 16.44 26.98
CA GLY A 12 -16.69 16.76 26.04
C GLY A 12 -17.84 15.75 26.05
N GLY A 13 -17.92 14.88 27.05
CA GLY A 13 -18.99 13.89 27.22
C GLY A 13 -18.59 12.45 26.84
N TRP A 14 -19.48 11.51 27.15
CA TRP A 14 -19.25 10.07 26.94
C TRP A 14 -19.00 9.69 25.47
N GLU A 15 -19.70 10.34 24.55
CA GLU A 15 -19.55 10.09 23.11
C GLU A 15 -18.18 10.50 22.60
N ALA A 16 -17.67 11.64 23.08
CA ALA A 16 -16.33 12.11 22.74
C ALA A 16 -15.25 11.19 23.31
N MET A 17 -15.42 10.69 24.54
CA MET A 17 -14.48 9.71 25.13
C MET A 17 -14.46 8.38 24.35
N ALA A 18 -15.62 7.89 23.90
CA ALA A 18 -15.69 6.71 23.05
C ALA A 18 -15.02 6.93 21.68
N ALA A 19 -15.28 8.09 21.05
CA ALA A 19 -14.68 8.45 19.76
C ALA A 19 -13.16 8.73 19.85
N GLN A 20 -12.66 9.12 21.01
CA GLN A 20 -11.23 9.33 21.26
C GLN A 20 -10.45 8.03 21.51
N GLY A 21 -11.08 6.86 21.42
CA GLY A 21 -10.39 5.57 21.44
C GLY A 21 -10.01 5.07 22.83
N MET A 22 -10.78 5.42 23.87
CA MET A 22 -10.54 4.94 25.23
C MET A 22 -10.44 3.41 25.28
N THR A 23 -9.36 2.91 25.88
CA THR A 23 -9.06 1.49 26.01
C THR A 23 -9.99 0.81 27.00
N ASP A 24 -10.16 -0.52 26.87
CA ASP A 24 -11.01 -1.27 27.80
C ASP A 24 -10.44 -1.26 29.23
N GLU A 25 -9.12 -1.12 29.38
CA GLU A 25 -8.44 -0.95 30.66
C GLU A 25 -8.80 0.38 31.32
N GLU A 26 -8.76 1.49 30.58
CA GLU A 26 -9.16 2.82 31.06
C GLU A 26 -10.64 2.85 31.45
N ILE A 27 -11.50 2.22 30.65
CA ILE A 27 -12.93 2.07 30.97
C ILE A 27 -13.08 1.31 32.30
N SER A 28 -12.36 0.21 32.49
CA SER A 28 -12.42 -0.56 33.74
C SER A 28 -11.82 0.15 34.95
N ILE A 29 -10.86 1.07 34.76
CA ILE A 29 -10.37 1.95 35.82
C ILE A 29 -11.49 2.91 36.26
N MET A 30 -12.15 3.58 35.31
CA MET A 30 -13.23 4.52 35.57
C MET A 30 -14.44 3.84 36.27
N GLU A 31 -14.78 2.62 35.86
CA GLU A 31 -15.83 1.81 36.50
C GLU A 31 -15.49 1.52 37.98
N LYS A 32 -14.21 1.22 38.30
CA LYS A 32 -13.76 1.02 39.68
C LYS A 32 -13.79 2.31 40.51
N GLU A 33 -13.60 3.46 39.88
CA GLU A 33 -13.74 4.78 40.49
C GLU A 33 -15.22 5.19 40.69
N GLY A 34 -16.17 4.39 40.19
CA GLY A 34 -17.61 4.58 40.39
C GLY A 34 -18.31 5.32 39.26
N TYR A 35 -17.66 5.53 38.11
CA TYR A 35 -18.29 6.12 36.93
C TYR A 35 -19.10 5.07 36.15
N ASP A 36 -20.31 5.43 35.70
CA ASP A 36 -21.11 4.59 34.79
C ASP A 36 -20.58 4.71 33.35
N MET A 37 -19.81 3.71 32.94
CA MET A 37 -19.22 3.64 31.59
C MET A 37 -20.07 2.86 30.58
N SER A 38 -21.29 2.45 30.96
CA SER A 38 -22.18 1.73 30.04
C SER A 38 -22.47 2.49 28.73
N PRO A 39 -22.61 3.84 28.70
CA PRO A 39 -22.80 4.57 27.45
C PRO A 39 -21.57 4.51 26.53
N VAL A 40 -20.36 4.54 27.11
CA VAL A 40 -19.09 4.45 26.35
C VAL A 40 -18.94 3.07 25.73
N ARG A 41 -19.23 2.00 26.48
CA ARG A 41 -19.20 0.62 25.96
C ARG A 41 -20.23 0.41 24.85
N ALA A 42 -21.46 0.91 25.03
CA ALA A 42 -22.50 0.86 24.01
C ALA A 42 -22.06 1.57 22.73
N LYS A 43 -21.47 2.77 22.86
CA LYS A 43 -21.00 3.54 21.70
C LYS A 43 -19.82 2.87 20.99
N LYS A 44 -18.85 2.30 21.71
CA LYS A 44 -17.75 1.52 21.09
C LYS A 44 -18.29 0.32 20.30
N THR A 45 -19.32 -0.35 20.80
CA THR A 45 -19.96 -1.48 20.11
C THR A 45 -20.65 -1.02 18.82
N GLU A 46 -21.36 0.11 18.87
CA GLU A 46 -21.98 0.72 17.69
C GLU A 46 -20.94 1.12 16.62
N LEU A 47 -19.85 1.79 17.04
CA LEU A 47 -18.76 2.18 16.14
C LEU A 47 -18.08 0.97 15.52
N ALA A 48 -17.78 -0.07 16.30
CA ALA A 48 -17.19 -1.30 15.77
C ALA A 48 -18.12 -2.00 14.76
N ALA A 49 -19.43 -2.00 15.00
CA ALA A 49 -20.41 -2.54 14.05
C ALA A 49 -20.50 -1.70 12.77
N GLN A 50 -20.39 -0.37 12.89
CA GLN A 50 -20.34 0.53 11.75
C GLN A 50 -19.06 0.30 10.92
N ASP A 51 -17.88 0.29 11.55
CA ASP A 51 -16.60 0.05 10.90
C ASP A 51 -16.60 -1.28 10.16
N GLN A 52 -17.12 -2.34 10.79
CA GLN A 52 -17.28 -3.65 10.14
C GLN A 52 -18.22 -3.57 8.93
N ALA A 53 -19.36 -2.90 9.04
CA ALA A 53 -20.30 -2.75 7.93
C ALA A 53 -19.70 -1.94 6.76
N GLU A 54 -18.90 -0.92 7.06
CA GLU A 54 -18.18 -0.12 6.07
C GLU A 54 -17.08 -0.95 5.38
N GLU A 55 -16.31 -1.75 6.12
CA GLU A 55 -15.30 -2.66 5.58
C GLU A 55 -15.93 -3.74 4.68
N GLU A 56 -17.05 -4.34 5.10
CA GLU A 56 -17.80 -5.32 4.31
C GLU A 56 -18.37 -4.70 3.03
N ALA A 57 -18.93 -3.48 3.11
CA ALA A 57 -19.43 -2.76 1.94
C ALA A 57 -18.30 -2.43 0.96
N PHE A 58 -17.16 -1.98 1.47
CA PHE A 58 -15.95 -1.70 0.69
C PHE A 58 -15.44 -2.96 -0.02
N ALA A 59 -15.30 -4.07 0.70
CA ALA A 59 -14.86 -5.35 0.14
C ALA A 59 -15.83 -5.87 -0.94
N LYS A 60 -17.14 -5.73 -0.71
CA LYS A 60 -18.17 -6.10 -1.68
C LYS A 60 -18.08 -5.24 -2.95
N GLN A 61 -17.89 -3.94 -2.81
CA GLN A 61 -17.74 -3.04 -3.95
C GLN A 61 -16.45 -3.31 -4.73
N ARG A 62 -15.34 -3.59 -4.03
CA ARG A 62 -14.07 -4.00 -4.66
C ARG A 62 -14.26 -5.25 -5.52
N LYS A 63 -14.92 -6.29 -4.99
CA LYS A 63 -15.26 -7.51 -5.74
C LYS A 63 -16.20 -7.24 -6.92
N ALA A 64 -17.26 -6.47 -6.70
CA ALA A 64 -18.24 -6.14 -7.74
C ALA A 64 -17.63 -5.33 -8.90
N THR A 65 -16.58 -4.57 -8.60
CA THR A 65 -15.82 -3.81 -9.58
C THR A 65 -14.48 -4.48 -9.88
N ALA A 66 -14.26 -5.77 -9.66
CA ALA A 66 -12.97 -6.36 -10.06
C ALA A 66 -12.77 -6.30 -11.59
N VAL A 67 -11.52 -6.12 -12.06
CA VAL A 67 -11.14 -6.37 -13.44
C VAL A 67 -10.23 -7.60 -13.45
N PRO A 68 -10.52 -8.63 -14.25
CA PRO A 68 -9.60 -9.75 -14.39
C PRO A 68 -8.29 -9.28 -15.04
N THR A 69 -7.17 -9.71 -14.49
CA THR A 69 -5.83 -9.48 -15.02
C THR A 69 -5.22 -10.79 -15.51
N ASP A 70 -4.38 -10.70 -16.54
CA ASP A 70 -3.54 -11.79 -17.03
C ASP A 70 -2.12 -11.26 -17.27
N LEU A 71 -1.26 -11.48 -16.27
CA LEU A 71 0.13 -11.05 -16.31
C LEU A 71 0.97 -11.85 -17.33
N ASN A 72 0.50 -13.00 -17.83
CA ASN A 72 1.20 -13.74 -18.88
C ASN A 72 1.22 -12.97 -20.20
N ARG A 73 0.26 -12.06 -20.42
CA ARG A 73 0.24 -11.12 -21.55
C ARG A 73 1.47 -10.22 -21.59
N LEU A 74 2.18 -10.07 -20.47
CA LEU A 74 3.39 -9.27 -20.38
C LEU A 74 4.68 -10.02 -20.77
N THR A 75 4.60 -11.34 -20.96
CA THR A 75 5.77 -12.17 -21.31
C THR A 75 6.57 -11.63 -22.51
N PRO A 76 5.94 -11.16 -23.62
CA PRO A 76 6.67 -10.59 -24.75
C PRO A 76 7.49 -9.33 -24.44
N TYR A 77 7.14 -8.61 -23.36
CA TYR A 77 7.78 -7.35 -22.99
C TYR A 77 8.86 -7.48 -21.90
N ARG A 78 9.09 -8.69 -21.38
CA ARG A 78 10.11 -8.94 -20.34
C ARG A 78 11.54 -8.86 -20.87
N LEU A 79 11.75 -9.17 -22.15
CA LEU A 79 13.07 -9.15 -22.75
C LEU A 79 13.59 -7.72 -22.97
N THR A 80 14.86 -7.52 -22.64
CA THR A 80 15.60 -6.27 -22.85
C THR A 80 16.76 -6.51 -23.82
N PRO A 81 17.14 -5.52 -24.66
CA PRO A 81 16.51 -4.21 -24.80
C PRO A 81 15.15 -4.30 -25.53
N ARG A 82 14.17 -3.51 -25.09
CA ARG A 82 12.86 -3.40 -25.77
C ARG A 82 12.91 -2.48 -26.99
N CYS A 83 12.03 -2.73 -27.94
CA CYS A 83 11.86 -1.90 -29.14
C CYS A 83 11.33 -0.50 -28.77
N THR A 84 12.12 0.54 -29.04
CA THR A 84 11.79 1.94 -28.75
C THR A 84 10.66 2.52 -29.62
N GLU A 85 10.33 1.82 -30.71
CA GLU A 85 9.28 2.22 -31.66
C GLU A 85 7.92 1.55 -31.37
N SER A 86 7.85 0.67 -30.36
CA SER A 86 6.63 -0.04 -30.00
C SER A 86 5.61 0.83 -29.26
N ASP A 87 4.32 0.51 -29.38
CA ASP A 87 3.26 1.12 -28.56
C ASP A 87 3.55 0.99 -27.07
N PHE A 88 3.98 -0.21 -26.65
CA PHE A 88 4.35 -0.48 -25.26
C PHE A 88 5.40 0.49 -24.75
N PHE A 89 6.48 0.69 -25.51
CA PHE A 89 7.52 1.62 -25.12
C PHE A 89 6.98 3.05 -24.99
N ARG A 90 6.20 3.52 -25.96
CA ARG A 90 5.64 4.88 -25.96
C ARG A 90 4.68 5.11 -24.79
N ASP A 91 3.84 4.13 -24.48
CA ASP A 91 2.86 4.24 -23.41
C ASP A 91 3.50 4.19 -22.02
N VAL A 92 4.56 3.41 -21.84
CA VAL A 92 5.23 3.25 -20.53
C VAL A 92 6.28 4.34 -20.30
N ALA A 93 7.13 4.62 -21.29
CA ALA A 93 8.21 5.60 -21.15
C ALA A 93 7.69 7.06 -21.26
N GLY A 94 6.53 7.25 -21.86
CA GLY A 94 5.93 8.56 -22.07
C GLY A 94 6.69 9.41 -23.09
N LYS A 95 6.67 10.73 -22.88
CA LYS A 95 7.28 11.68 -23.80
C LYS A 95 8.77 11.80 -23.56
N ALA A 96 9.55 11.70 -24.65
CA ALA A 96 10.99 11.89 -24.61
C ALA A 96 11.36 13.30 -24.08
N PRO A 97 12.40 13.41 -23.24
CA PRO A 97 12.91 14.70 -22.79
C PRO A 97 13.58 15.47 -23.94
N LEU A 98 13.59 16.80 -23.83
CA LEU A 98 14.22 17.70 -24.81
C LEU A 98 15.74 17.49 -24.95
N PHE A 99 16.41 17.11 -23.86
CA PHE A 99 17.83 16.77 -23.83
C PHE A 99 18.02 15.35 -23.31
N GLY A 100 19.02 14.64 -23.84
CA GLY A 100 19.36 13.30 -23.36
C GLY A 100 18.43 12.17 -23.86
N LYS A 101 17.71 12.38 -24.98
CA LYS A 101 16.81 11.36 -25.58
C LYS A 101 17.45 9.97 -25.70
N GLY A 102 18.70 9.89 -26.14
CA GLY A 102 19.40 8.60 -26.27
C GLY A 102 19.54 7.85 -24.93
N ARG A 103 19.96 8.56 -23.86
CA ARG A 103 20.06 7.97 -22.51
C ARG A 103 18.68 7.60 -21.96
N TRP A 104 17.65 8.42 -22.22
CA TRP A 104 16.28 8.11 -21.84
C TRP A 104 15.76 6.85 -22.57
N GLN A 105 16.01 6.73 -23.88
CA GLN A 105 15.67 5.54 -24.66
C GLN A 105 16.37 4.29 -24.13
N GLU A 106 17.68 4.38 -23.92
CA GLU A 106 18.49 3.28 -23.37
C GLU A 106 18.02 2.86 -21.98
N LYS A 107 17.71 3.84 -21.10
CA LYS A 107 17.17 3.60 -19.76
C LYS A 107 15.89 2.77 -19.82
N PHE A 108 14.90 3.24 -20.57
CA PHE A 108 13.62 2.53 -20.66
C PHE A 108 13.72 1.21 -21.40
N ALA A 109 14.52 1.13 -22.47
CA ALA A 109 14.68 -0.11 -23.23
C ALA A 109 15.30 -1.24 -22.39
N ASN A 110 16.19 -0.89 -21.45
CA ASN A 110 16.92 -1.85 -20.61
C ASN A 110 16.40 -1.98 -19.18
N ALA A 111 15.49 -1.12 -18.72
CA ALA A 111 14.88 -1.22 -17.39
C ALA A 111 14.26 -2.62 -17.20
N PRO A 112 14.54 -3.41 -16.15
CA PRO A 112 13.87 -4.70 -15.98
C PRO A 112 12.39 -4.51 -15.67
N MET A 113 11.55 -5.43 -16.13
CA MET A 113 10.17 -5.52 -15.66
C MET A 113 10.15 -6.22 -14.31
N ILE A 114 9.35 -5.71 -13.37
CA ILE A 114 9.18 -6.27 -12.03
C ILE A 114 7.70 -6.32 -11.66
N TYR A 115 7.31 -7.24 -10.79
CA TYR A 115 5.99 -7.23 -10.16
C TYR A 115 6.07 -6.69 -8.74
N GLY A 116 5.03 -5.98 -8.33
CA GLY A 116 4.87 -5.52 -6.96
C GLY A 116 3.52 -5.90 -6.37
N ALA A 117 3.54 -6.40 -5.14
CA ALA A 117 2.34 -6.69 -4.36
C ALA A 117 2.00 -5.50 -3.44
N VAL A 118 0.75 -5.07 -3.46
CA VAL A 118 0.26 -3.98 -2.60
C VAL A 118 0.27 -4.42 -1.13
N VAL A 119 0.95 -3.65 -0.28
CA VAL A 119 0.90 -3.77 1.19
C VAL A 119 -0.24 -2.91 1.74
N GLN A 120 -0.27 -1.65 1.33
CA GLN A 120 -1.30 -0.68 1.68
C GLN A 120 -1.47 0.30 0.53
N ALA A 121 -2.67 0.85 0.38
CA ALA A 121 -2.95 1.81 -0.67
C ALA A 121 -4.00 2.81 -0.20
N ASN A 122 -3.97 4.01 -0.77
CA ASN A 122 -5.09 4.94 -0.63
C ASN A 122 -6.39 4.25 -1.05
N THR A 123 -7.45 4.37 -0.25
CA THR A 123 -8.71 3.64 -0.44
C THR A 123 -9.35 3.89 -1.80
N ALA A 124 -9.18 5.09 -2.37
CA ALA A 124 -9.70 5.45 -3.69
C ALA A 124 -9.11 4.59 -4.82
N LEU A 125 -7.88 4.05 -4.66
CA LEU A 125 -7.25 3.19 -5.65
C LEU A 125 -7.98 1.86 -5.86
N TRP A 126 -8.81 1.42 -4.92
CA TRP A 126 -9.57 0.16 -5.02
C TRP A 126 -10.90 0.29 -5.76
N HIS A 127 -11.27 1.50 -6.18
CA HIS A 127 -12.48 1.77 -6.94
C HIS A 127 -12.13 2.43 -8.28
N PRO A 128 -12.95 2.28 -9.33
CA PRO A 128 -12.73 2.99 -10.58
C PRO A 128 -12.71 4.51 -10.33
N GLY A 129 -11.67 5.20 -10.78
CA GLY A 129 -11.56 6.65 -10.60
C GLY A 129 -10.62 7.34 -11.60
N THR A 130 -10.52 8.66 -11.47
CA THR A 130 -9.66 9.51 -12.33
C THR A 130 -8.68 10.34 -11.51
N GLU A 131 -8.51 9.99 -10.24
CA GLU A 131 -7.67 10.72 -9.30
C GLU A 131 -6.19 10.65 -9.70
N ALA A 132 -5.42 11.61 -9.19
CA ALA A 132 -3.99 11.75 -9.46
C ALA A 132 -3.19 11.74 -8.16
N PHE A 133 -1.93 11.33 -8.26
CA PHE A 133 -0.95 11.30 -7.17
C PHE A 133 -1.37 10.45 -5.95
N LEU A 134 -2.19 9.43 -6.18
CA LEU A 134 -2.60 8.51 -5.11
C LEU A 134 -1.45 7.58 -4.73
N PRO A 135 -1.07 7.50 -3.44
CA PRO A 135 0.00 6.64 -2.97
C PRO A 135 -0.47 5.18 -2.77
N ALA A 136 0.44 4.26 -3.06
CA ALA A 136 0.39 2.88 -2.61
C ALA A 136 1.79 2.41 -2.21
N VAL A 137 1.84 1.46 -1.29
CA VAL A 137 3.06 0.82 -0.83
C VAL A 137 3.13 -0.57 -1.43
N PHE A 138 4.28 -0.91 -2.01
CA PHE A 138 4.52 -2.17 -2.68
C PHE A 138 5.70 -2.92 -2.08
N VAL A 139 5.59 -4.24 -1.98
CA VAL A 139 6.74 -5.14 -1.93
C VAL A 139 7.18 -5.46 -3.35
N LEU A 140 8.49 -5.42 -3.59
CA LEU A 140 9.15 -5.74 -4.84
C LEU A 140 10.31 -6.70 -4.58
N ALA A 141 10.62 -7.55 -5.55
CA ALA A 141 11.85 -8.35 -5.57
C ALA A 141 12.67 -8.08 -6.83
N LEU A 142 14.00 -8.14 -6.71
CA LEU A 142 14.95 -7.86 -7.79
C LEU A 142 15.78 -9.08 -8.19
N ASP A 143 15.84 -10.11 -7.35
CA ASP A 143 16.47 -11.36 -7.71
C ASP A 143 15.59 -12.18 -8.65
N SER A 144 16.22 -13.00 -9.49
CA SER A 144 15.53 -13.74 -10.55
C SER A 144 14.53 -14.78 -10.06
N ALA A 145 14.66 -15.25 -8.82
CA ALA A 145 13.75 -16.26 -8.28
C ALA A 145 12.39 -15.64 -7.92
N HIS A 146 12.38 -14.41 -7.42
CA HIS A 146 11.17 -13.79 -6.85
C HIS A 146 10.59 -12.63 -7.68
N ILE A 147 11.33 -12.07 -8.65
CA ILE A 147 10.92 -10.89 -9.44
C ILE A 147 9.53 -10.98 -10.11
N TYR A 148 9.05 -12.20 -10.36
CA TYR A 148 7.70 -12.48 -10.89
C TYR A 148 6.91 -13.48 -10.03
N ASP A 149 7.40 -13.85 -8.85
CA ASP A 149 6.76 -14.82 -7.97
C ASP A 149 5.63 -14.15 -7.18
N MET A 150 4.41 -14.29 -7.71
CA MET A 150 3.23 -13.67 -7.10
C MET A 150 2.90 -14.26 -5.73
N GLU A 151 3.11 -15.55 -5.53
CA GLU A 151 2.81 -16.21 -4.26
C GLU A 151 3.73 -15.67 -3.17
N TRP A 152 5.02 -15.60 -3.46
CA TRP A 152 6.01 -15.02 -2.55
C TRP A 152 5.76 -13.53 -2.29
N LEU A 153 5.45 -12.74 -3.33
CA LEU A 153 5.19 -11.31 -3.19
C LEU A 153 3.96 -11.04 -2.31
N THR A 154 2.86 -11.76 -2.55
CA THR A 154 1.63 -11.63 -1.77
C THR A 154 1.84 -12.05 -0.32
N ALA A 155 2.46 -13.22 -0.08
CA ALA A 155 2.76 -13.67 1.28
C ALA A 155 3.67 -12.69 2.04
N THR A 156 4.63 -12.08 1.34
CA THR A 156 5.50 -11.06 1.95
C THR A 156 4.73 -9.78 2.27
N ALA A 157 3.82 -9.34 1.38
CA ALA A 157 2.97 -8.18 1.63
C ALA A 157 2.04 -8.39 2.82
N GLU A 158 1.40 -9.57 2.93
CA GLU A 158 0.56 -9.96 4.07
C GLU A 158 1.35 -9.95 5.38
N LYS A 159 2.53 -10.57 5.38
CA LYS A 159 3.43 -10.59 6.55
C LYS A 159 3.82 -9.19 7.01
N ILE A 160 4.03 -8.25 6.08
CA ILE A 160 4.29 -6.84 6.42
C ILE A 160 3.06 -6.20 7.06
N SER A 161 1.87 -6.42 6.51
CA SER A 161 0.62 -5.88 7.04
C SER A 161 0.33 -6.39 8.46
N GLU A 162 0.56 -7.68 8.72
CA GLU A 162 0.47 -8.27 10.06
C GLU A 162 1.51 -7.63 11.02
N MET A 163 2.74 -7.45 10.55
CA MET A 163 3.80 -6.84 11.36
C MET A 163 3.55 -5.36 11.64
N LYS A 164 2.88 -4.63 10.72
CA LYS A 164 2.50 -3.22 10.90
C LYS A 164 1.67 -3.05 12.17
N VAL A 165 0.76 -3.97 12.47
CA VAL A 165 -0.12 -3.89 13.67
C VAL A 165 0.41 -4.64 14.89
N SER A 166 1.45 -5.48 14.73
CA SER A 166 2.03 -6.26 15.83
C SER A 166 2.84 -5.39 16.83
N PRO A 167 2.65 -5.53 18.16
CA PRO A 167 3.51 -4.87 19.13
C PRO A 167 4.95 -5.42 19.14
N VAL A 168 5.16 -6.64 18.63
CA VAL A 168 6.46 -7.32 18.60
C VAL A 168 7.00 -7.32 17.17
N VAL A 169 8.11 -6.62 16.97
CA VAL A 169 8.77 -6.48 15.67
C VAL A 169 10.22 -6.99 15.75
N PRO A 170 10.64 -7.94 14.89
CA PRO A 170 12.03 -8.39 14.81
C PRO A 170 13.02 -7.24 14.61
N ALA A 171 14.22 -7.35 15.21
CA ALA A 171 15.20 -6.26 15.25
C ALA A 171 15.57 -5.72 13.86
N ASP A 172 15.69 -6.60 12.86
CA ASP A 172 16.02 -6.24 11.47
C ASP A 172 14.87 -5.53 10.72
N CYS A 173 13.67 -5.49 11.29
CA CYS A 173 12.48 -4.87 10.70
C CYS A 173 12.01 -3.62 11.45
N GLN A 174 12.56 -3.32 12.64
CA GLN A 174 12.06 -2.25 13.52
C GLN A 174 12.07 -0.87 12.85
N GLU A 175 13.17 -0.49 12.21
CA GLU A 175 13.28 0.81 11.53
C GLU A 175 12.23 0.92 10.40
N PHE A 176 12.12 -0.11 9.56
CA PHE A 176 11.17 -0.16 8.47
C PHE A 176 9.72 -0.06 8.97
N ILE A 177 9.34 -0.89 9.94
CA ILE A 177 7.96 -0.94 10.45
C ILE A 177 7.60 0.36 11.18
N HIS A 178 8.55 0.99 11.88
CA HIS A 178 8.34 2.29 12.48
C HIS A 178 7.99 3.35 11.42
N ILE A 179 8.70 3.37 10.29
CA ILE A 179 8.42 4.26 9.15
C ILE A 179 7.07 3.90 8.51
N LEU A 180 6.79 2.61 8.31
CA LEU A 180 5.55 2.15 7.67
C LEU A 180 4.28 2.54 8.45
N ARG A 181 4.38 2.62 9.78
CA ARG A 181 3.28 3.05 10.68
C ARG A 181 2.97 4.53 10.57
N ASP A 182 3.90 5.33 10.09
CA ASP A 182 3.64 6.72 9.77
C ASP A 182 3.02 6.80 8.37
N ASP A 183 1.70 6.99 8.32
CA ASP A 183 0.91 7.00 7.08
C ASP A 183 1.26 8.21 6.17
N GLN A 184 2.12 9.13 6.59
CA GLN A 184 2.64 10.24 5.76
C GLN A 184 4.03 9.96 5.17
N SER A 185 4.64 8.82 5.47
CA SER A 185 6.01 8.53 5.03
C SER A 185 6.09 8.08 3.56
N ASP A 186 6.85 8.83 2.75
CA ASP A 186 7.37 8.37 1.45
C ASP A 186 8.71 7.67 1.69
N PHE A 187 8.81 6.38 1.38
CA PHE A 187 10.02 5.62 1.65
C PHE A 187 10.39 4.62 0.53
N CYS A 188 11.66 4.22 0.57
CA CYS A 188 12.19 3.07 -0.17
C CYS A 188 13.13 2.35 0.79
N PHE A 189 12.82 1.10 1.13
CA PHE A 189 13.50 0.41 2.22
C PHE A 189 13.81 -1.04 1.84
N PRO A 190 15.05 -1.52 2.00
CA PRO A 190 15.38 -2.92 1.78
C PRO A 190 14.80 -3.78 2.91
N LEU A 191 14.19 -4.91 2.56
CA LEU A 191 13.57 -5.79 3.55
C LEU A 191 14.62 -6.63 4.30
N GLY A 192 14.45 -6.74 5.61
CA GLY A 192 15.25 -7.62 6.46
C GLY A 192 14.99 -9.10 6.20
N THR A 193 15.85 -9.96 6.73
CA THR A 193 15.75 -11.42 6.59
C THR A 193 14.44 -11.96 7.18
N SER A 194 13.95 -11.36 8.27
CA SER A 194 12.69 -11.75 8.90
C SER A 194 11.49 -11.60 7.97
N LEU A 195 11.53 -10.69 6.98
CA LEU A 195 10.47 -10.52 5.98
C LEU A 195 10.82 -11.22 4.66
N ALA A 196 12.04 -11.05 4.16
CA ALA A 196 12.42 -11.45 2.81
C ALA A 196 13.09 -12.84 2.71
N GLY A 197 13.45 -13.49 3.82
CA GLY A 197 14.09 -14.81 3.80
C GLY A 197 15.43 -14.87 3.05
N GLY A 198 16.07 -13.72 2.81
CA GLY A 198 17.31 -13.58 2.03
C GLY A 198 17.13 -13.14 0.57
N ALA A 199 15.89 -12.92 0.10
CA ALA A 199 15.61 -12.33 -1.20
C ALA A 199 16.10 -10.87 -1.30
N ASP A 200 16.46 -10.41 -2.51
CA ASP A 200 16.74 -8.99 -2.75
C ASP A 200 15.42 -8.25 -2.93
N ALA A 201 14.84 -7.86 -1.81
CA ALA A 201 13.48 -7.34 -1.74
C ALA A 201 13.38 -5.98 -1.06
N TRP A 202 12.41 -5.21 -1.50
CA TRP A 202 12.23 -3.81 -1.13
C TRP A 202 10.76 -3.52 -0.86
N CYS A 203 10.51 -2.68 0.14
CA CYS A 203 9.19 -2.08 0.34
C CYS A 203 9.27 -0.59 0.04
N VAL A 204 8.37 -0.11 -0.83
CA VAL A 204 8.48 1.23 -1.42
C VAL A 204 7.13 1.91 -1.49
N THR A 205 7.11 3.23 -1.26
CA THR A 205 5.98 4.08 -1.60
C THR A 205 6.07 4.48 -3.07
N TYR A 206 4.99 4.26 -3.82
CA TYR A 206 4.81 4.71 -5.19
C TYR A 206 3.54 5.54 -5.32
N LYS A 207 3.62 6.67 -6.04
CA LYS A 207 2.48 7.56 -6.30
C LYS A 207 2.08 7.42 -7.76
N PHE A 208 0.85 7.00 -8.00
CA PHE A 208 0.31 6.92 -9.35
C PHE A 208 0.04 8.32 -9.88
N ASP A 209 0.69 8.74 -10.97
CA ASP A 209 0.43 10.03 -11.61
C ASP A 209 -1.05 10.19 -11.97
N LYS A 210 -1.67 9.12 -12.48
CA LYS A 210 -3.10 9.03 -12.77
C LYS A 210 -3.59 7.61 -12.52
N GLN A 211 -4.70 7.51 -11.81
CA GLN A 211 -5.37 6.24 -11.56
C GLN A 211 -5.80 5.51 -12.84
N THR A 212 -6.06 6.24 -13.93
CA THR A 212 -6.45 5.67 -15.23
C THR A 212 -5.36 4.84 -15.92
N ILE A 213 -4.13 4.83 -15.39
CA ILE A 213 -3.08 3.94 -15.87
C ILE A 213 -3.35 2.47 -15.51
N LEU A 214 -4.11 2.23 -14.45
CA LEU A 214 -4.44 0.90 -13.93
C LEU A 214 -5.58 0.24 -14.73
N PRO A 215 -5.70 -1.11 -14.72
CA PRO A 215 -6.80 -1.80 -15.38
C PRO A 215 -8.15 -1.36 -14.81
N GLY A 216 -9.05 -0.93 -15.69
CA GLY A 216 -10.33 -0.31 -15.28
C GLY A 216 -10.17 0.88 -14.30
N SER A 217 -9.03 1.55 -14.29
CA SER A 217 -8.71 2.67 -13.40
C SER A 217 -8.79 2.33 -11.90
N ARG A 218 -8.30 1.17 -11.50
CA ARG A 218 -8.20 0.73 -10.09
C ARG A 218 -7.17 -0.37 -9.92
N LEU A 219 -6.72 -0.61 -8.69
CA LEU A 219 -5.81 -1.71 -8.38
C LEU A 219 -6.45 -3.06 -8.74
N PRO A 220 -5.66 -3.99 -9.30
CA PRO A 220 -6.06 -5.38 -9.48
C PRO A 220 -6.55 -6.02 -8.18
N GLU A 221 -7.48 -6.97 -8.28
CA GLU A 221 -8.03 -7.64 -7.09
C GLU A 221 -6.96 -8.43 -6.34
N ASP A 222 -6.04 -9.07 -7.06
CA ASP A 222 -4.87 -9.78 -6.50
C ASP A 222 -3.81 -8.84 -5.92
N GLY A 223 -3.94 -7.52 -6.10
CA GLY A 223 -2.98 -6.52 -5.63
C GLY A 223 -1.64 -6.55 -6.35
N ILE A 224 -1.50 -7.25 -7.48
CA ILE A 224 -0.24 -7.32 -8.22
C ILE A 224 -0.19 -6.27 -9.33
N VAL A 225 0.78 -5.35 -9.24
CA VAL A 225 0.98 -4.30 -10.23
C VAL A 225 2.36 -4.46 -10.91
N PRO A 226 2.42 -4.49 -12.24
CA PRO A 226 3.67 -4.60 -12.97
C PRO A 226 4.28 -3.22 -13.28
N PHE A 227 5.62 -3.12 -13.15
CA PHE A 227 6.40 -1.90 -13.36
C PHE A 227 7.62 -2.14 -14.24
N LEU A 228 8.19 -1.06 -14.78
CA LEU A 228 9.59 -1.03 -15.20
C LEU A 228 10.42 -0.35 -14.12
N LEU A 229 11.51 -1.00 -13.72
CA LEU A 229 12.47 -0.45 -12.77
C LEU A 229 13.50 0.41 -13.49
N GLU A 230 13.35 1.72 -13.36
CA GLU A 230 14.15 2.70 -14.07
C GLU A 230 15.57 2.86 -13.50
N ALA A 231 15.74 2.59 -12.22
CA ALA A 231 17.03 2.61 -11.53
C ALA A 231 16.98 1.65 -10.33
N LYS A 232 18.12 1.05 -9.97
CA LYS A 232 18.19 0.23 -8.75
C LYS A 232 17.78 1.05 -7.53
N PRO A 233 16.91 0.51 -6.65
CA PRO A 233 16.49 1.19 -5.44
C PRO A 233 17.68 1.50 -4.53
N LYS A 234 17.51 2.54 -3.72
CA LYS A 234 18.45 2.94 -2.68
C LYS A 234 17.63 3.35 -1.46
N LYS A 235 18.09 2.93 -0.28
CA LYS A 235 17.43 3.23 0.99
C LYS A 235 17.16 4.73 1.12
N GLN A 236 15.91 5.10 1.44
CA GLN A 236 15.41 6.47 1.60
C GLN A 236 15.48 7.37 0.35
N ILE A 237 15.79 6.83 -0.82
CA ILE A 237 15.68 7.56 -2.09
C ILE A 237 14.39 7.12 -2.78
N PRO A 238 13.54 8.05 -3.25
CA PRO A 238 12.32 7.70 -3.97
C PRO A 238 12.59 6.69 -5.08
N ILE A 239 11.78 5.64 -5.12
CA ILE A 239 11.88 4.61 -6.14
C ILE A 239 11.59 5.21 -7.52
N GLN A 240 12.33 4.79 -8.54
CA GLN A 240 12.05 5.14 -9.93
C GLN A 240 11.37 3.95 -10.59
N LEU A 241 10.04 4.00 -10.66
CA LEU A 241 9.20 3.03 -11.36
C LEU A 241 8.37 3.72 -12.42
N ALA A 242 8.20 3.05 -13.55
CA ALA A 242 7.15 3.37 -14.50
C ALA A 242 6.08 2.28 -14.46
N SER A 243 4.86 2.65 -14.08
CA SER A 243 3.71 1.73 -14.08
C SER A 243 3.38 1.29 -15.50
N ILE A 244 3.18 -0.01 -15.70
CA ILE A 244 2.72 -0.52 -17.00
C ILE A 244 1.21 -0.24 -17.13
N PRO A 245 0.74 0.31 -18.26
CA PRO A 245 -0.68 0.53 -18.48
C PRO A 245 -1.51 -0.76 -18.41
N GLY A 246 -2.64 -0.71 -17.72
CA GLY A 246 -3.57 -1.82 -17.51
C GLY A 246 -4.00 -2.53 -18.80
N LYS A 247 -4.11 -1.80 -19.92
CA LYS A 247 -4.46 -2.38 -21.23
C LYS A 247 -3.53 -3.51 -21.71
N TYR A 248 -2.31 -3.60 -21.17
CA TYR A 248 -1.34 -4.65 -21.52
C TYR A 248 -1.54 -5.97 -20.76
N TYR A 249 -2.25 -5.94 -19.63
CA TYR A 249 -2.43 -7.11 -18.76
C TYR A 249 -3.85 -7.23 -18.18
N GLN A 250 -4.80 -6.41 -18.62
CA GLN A 250 -6.22 -6.67 -18.42
C GLN A 250 -6.63 -7.86 -19.30
N ALA A 251 -7.34 -8.84 -18.73
CA ALA A 251 -7.79 -10.04 -19.44
C ALA A 251 -8.86 -9.71 -20.49
#